data_AF-A0A4Z0EJQ4-F1
#
_entry.id   AF-A0A4Z0EJQ4-F1
#
_cell.length_a   1.000
_cell.length_b   1.000
_cell.length_c   1.000
_cell.angle_alpha   90.00
_cell.angle_beta   90.00
_cell.angle_gamma   90.00
#
_symmetry.space_group_name_H-M   'P 1'
#
loop_
_entity.id
_entity.type
_entity.pdbx_description
1 polymer ?
#
loop_
_entity_poly.entity_id
_entity_poly.type
_entity_poly.pdbx_seq_one_letter_code
_entity_poly.pdbx_strand_id
1 'polypeptide(L)'
;MRRRGLRALSTCPQRPRTTVADPAAVVAENLSLGQPASTAPNQVWVGDITYLPLVGGRWCYLATWRDTCSRRVVGWHLDQHMPTELVLTALEQVLTLRQPASGLVIHADRGSQYTSLACRTRIEKAQALASYSRPGNPYDNAQAEAGWSTLKTELLPHGGAFASLEEARLEVAYYLDTYFNLDRRHSALGYRSPHQFERDFQSSLS
;
A
#
# COMPACT_ATOMS: atom_id res chain seq x y z
N MET A 1 -29.25 -11.84 41.64
CA MET A 1 -29.31 -12.45 40.30
C MET A 1 -27.91 -12.56 39.71
N ARG A 2 -27.26 -13.72 39.87
CA ARG A 2 -26.11 -14.16 39.04
C ARG A 2 -26.67 -14.65 37.69
N ARG A 3 -26.25 -14.06 36.57
CA ARG A 3 -26.43 -14.50 35.15
C ARG A 3 -26.10 -13.25 34.32
N ARG A 4 -24.98 -13.10 33.63
CA ARG A 4 -24.34 -14.00 32.66
C ARG A 4 -22.85 -13.64 32.63
N GLY A 5 -21.98 -14.63 32.77
CA GLY A 5 -20.54 -14.47 32.61
C GLY A 5 -20.15 -14.19 31.17
N LEU A 6 -20.50 -13.00 30.66
CA LEU A 6 -20.05 -12.50 29.38
C LEU A 6 -18.60 -12.06 29.54
N ARG A 7 -17.67 -12.98 29.27
CA ARG A 7 -16.28 -12.61 28.96
C ARG A 7 -16.25 -12.19 27.50
N ALA A 8 -15.63 -11.05 27.22
CA ALA A 8 -15.25 -10.71 25.85
C ALA A 8 -14.37 -11.86 25.33
N LEU A 9 -14.87 -12.61 24.34
CA LEU A 9 -14.05 -13.54 23.58
C LEU A 9 -13.13 -12.68 22.71
N SER A 10 -11.97 -12.31 23.26
CA SER A 10 -10.87 -11.84 22.43
C SER A 10 -10.37 -13.03 21.62
N THR A 11 -11.02 -13.31 20.49
CA THR A 11 -10.35 -14.02 19.39
C THR A 11 -9.27 -13.09 18.92
N CYS A 12 -8.06 -13.22 19.45
CA CYS A 12 -6.88 -12.62 18.84
C CYS A 12 -6.78 -13.28 17.47
N PRO A 13 -7.09 -12.58 16.35
CA PRO A 13 -6.90 -13.20 15.04
C PRO A 13 -5.41 -13.49 14.95
N GLN A 14 -5.01 -14.72 14.60
CA GLN A 14 -3.62 -14.98 14.25
C GLN A 14 -3.28 -14.09 13.05
N ARG A 15 -2.59 -12.98 13.30
CA ARG A 15 -2.16 -12.06 12.26
C ARG A 15 -0.84 -12.59 11.71
N PRO A 16 -0.71 -12.85 10.40
CA PRO A 16 0.61 -13.13 9.85
C PRO A 16 1.49 -11.91 10.06
N ARG A 17 2.73 -12.14 10.50
CA ARG A 17 3.73 -11.08 10.60
C ARG A 17 4.13 -10.66 9.18
N THR A 18 3.78 -9.44 8.79
CA THR A 18 4.08 -8.89 7.46
C THR A 18 5.47 -8.27 7.40
N THR A 19 5.93 -7.63 8.49
CA THR A 19 7.26 -7.02 8.54
C THR A 19 8.25 -7.92 9.29
N VAL A 20 9.17 -8.53 8.54
CA VAL A 20 10.38 -9.14 9.06
C VAL A 20 11.54 -8.24 8.66
N ALA A 21 12.23 -7.67 9.65
CA ALA A 21 13.39 -6.83 9.41
C ALA A 21 14.51 -7.70 8.84
N ASP A 22 15.12 -7.24 7.74
CA ASP A 22 16.31 -7.86 7.18
C ASP A 22 17.56 -7.37 7.95
N PRO A 23 18.31 -8.26 8.62
CA PRO A 23 19.53 -7.90 9.35
C PRO A 23 20.64 -7.34 8.44
N ALA A 24 20.58 -7.62 7.14
CA ALA A 24 21.53 -7.16 6.13
C ALA A 24 21.00 -5.97 5.32
N ALA A 25 19.85 -5.39 5.68
CA ALA A 25 19.29 -4.24 4.99
C ALA A 25 20.28 -3.07 5.00
N VAL A 26 20.69 -2.65 3.79
CA VAL A 26 21.43 -1.40 3.60
C VAL A 26 20.57 -0.28 4.18
N VAL A 27 21.14 0.49 5.11
CA VAL A 27 20.47 1.65 5.73
C VAL A 27 20.32 2.72 4.66
N ALA A 28 19.21 2.70 3.90
CA ALA A 28 18.82 3.89 3.14
C ALA A 28 18.13 4.88 4.09
N GLU A 29 18.42 6.16 3.90
CA GLU A 29 17.90 7.23 4.74
C GLU A 29 16.39 7.40 4.55
N ASN A 30 15.70 7.85 5.60
CA ASN A 30 14.31 8.23 5.49
C ASN A 30 14.21 9.62 4.84
N LEU A 31 14.26 9.65 3.51
CA LEU A 31 14.04 10.85 2.69
C LEU A 31 12.67 11.52 2.93
N SER A 32 11.68 10.86 3.52
CA SER A 32 10.39 11.49 3.86
C SER A 32 10.44 12.37 5.12
N LEU A 33 11.52 12.31 5.92
CA LEU A 33 11.64 13.11 7.15
C LEU A 33 11.98 14.56 6.84
N GLY A 34 11.15 15.48 7.33
CA GLY A 34 11.39 16.93 7.24
C GLY A 34 11.21 17.50 5.83
N GLN A 35 10.79 16.69 4.85
CA GLN A 35 10.49 17.17 3.52
C GLN A 35 9.07 17.77 3.43
N PRO A 36 8.88 18.79 2.59
CA PRO A 36 7.55 19.32 2.31
C PRO A 36 6.66 18.23 1.68
N ALA A 37 5.35 18.37 1.86
CA ALA A 37 4.39 17.47 1.22
C ALA A 37 4.55 17.52 -0.31
N SER A 38 4.38 16.36 -0.96
CA SER A 38 4.43 16.26 -2.43
C SER A 38 3.43 17.22 -3.07
N THR A 39 3.93 18.06 -3.96
CA THR A 39 3.17 19.13 -4.62
C THR A 39 2.60 18.71 -5.96
N ALA A 40 3.11 17.62 -6.53
CA ALA A 40 2.64 17.06 -7.79
C ALA A 40 2.56 15.52 -7.71
N PRO A 41 1.65 14.89 -8.48
CA PRO A 41 1.67 13.44 -8.68
C PRO A 41 3.03 12.96 -9.19
N ASN A 42 3.38 11.72 -8.83
CA ASN A 42 4.60 11.01 -9.20
C ASN A 42 5.91 11.61 -8.65
N GLN A 43 5.83 12.34 -7.54
CA GLN A 43 7.01 12.76 -6.78
C GLN A 43 7.40 11.76 -5.69
N VAL A 44 6.40 11.20 -5.00
CA VAL A 44 6.61 10.21 -3.94
C VAL A 44 5.54 9.13 -4.03
N TRP A 45 5.98 7.87 -4.14
CA TRP A 45 5.12 6.71 -3.99
C TRP A 45 5.45 5.98 -2.71
N VAL A 46 4.42 5.60 -1.95
CA VAL A 46 4.55 4.82 -0.73
C VAL A 46 4.10 3.40 -0.99
N GLY A 47 4.94 2.44 -0.63
CA GLY A 47 4.66 1.01 -0.70
C GLY A 47 4.25 0.43 0.64
N ASP A 48 3.26 -0.45 0.63
CA ASP A 48 2.95 -1.27 1.79
C ASP A 48 2.38 -2.65 1.42
N ILE A 49 2.54 -3.62 2.33
CA ILE A 49 2.00 -4.97 2.20
C ILE A 49 0.97 -5.20 3.30
N THR A 50 -0.21 -5.67 2.90
CA THR A 50 -1.24 -6.12 3.84
C THR A 50 -1.71 -7.53 3.50
N TYR A 51 -2.31 -8.23 4.44
CA TYR A 51 -2.93 -9.52 4.19
C TYR A 51 -4.45 -9.42 4.14
N LEU A 52 -5.06 -10.26 3.29
CA LEU A 52 -6.51 -10.40 3.16
C LEU A 52 -6.91 -11.85 3.50
N PRO A 53 -7.96 -12.05 4.30
CA PRO A 53 -8.41 -13.38 4.71
C PRO A 53 -9.03 -14.16 3.54
N LEU A 54 -8.71 -15.45 3.50
CA LEU A 54 -9.34 -16.46 2.65
C LEU A 54 -10.08 -17.48 3.54
N VAL A 55 -11.10 -18.13 2.99
CA VAL A 55 -11.82 -19.20 3.68
C VAL A 55 -10.87 -20.32 4.12
N GLY A 56 -11.22 -20.96 5.23
CA GLY A 56 -10.42 -22.03 5.84
C GLY A 56 -9.23 -21.53 6.66
N GLY A 57 -9.25 -20.27 7.11
CA GLY A 57 -8.18 -19.70 7.94
C GLY A 57 -6.89 -19.38 7.18
N ARG A 58 -6.97 -19.31 5.86
CA ARG A 58 -5.86 -18.94 4.96
C ARG A 58 -5.86 -17.43 4.71
N TRP A 59 -4.84 -16.93 4.04
CA TRP A 59 -4.75 -15.54 3.62
C TRP A 59 -3.97 -15.41 2.31
N CYS A 60 -4.16 -14.28 1.64
CA CYS A 60 -3.29 -13.79 0.59
C CYS A 60 -2.67 -12.45 1.01
N TYR A 61 -1.63 -12.03 0.29
CA TYR A 61 -0.89 -10.79 0.52
C TYR A 61 -1.13 -9.84 -0.65
N LEU A 62 -1.48 -8.61 -0.31
CA LEU A 62 -1.68 -7.49 -1.21
C LEU A 62 -0.51 -6.52 -1.02
N ALA A 63 0.34 -6.37 -2.03
CA ALA A 63 1.26 -5.25 -2.13
C ALA A 63 0.64 -4.12 -2.93
N THR A 64 0.92 -2.89 -2.54
CA THR A 64 0.44 -1.71 -3.26
C THR A 64 1.52 -0.64 -3.32
N TRP A 65 1.37 0.25 -4.30
CA TRP A 65 2.08 1.50 -4.43
C TRP A 65 1.05 2.61 -4.52
N ARG A 66 1.17 3.61 -3.66
CA ARG A 66 0.22 4.73 -3.57
C ARG A 66 0.95 6.05 -3.74
N ASP A 67 0.40 6.90 -4.58
CA ASP A 67 0.87 8.28 -4.74
C ASP A 67 0.46 9.12 -3.52
N THR A 68 1.41 9.83 -2.92
CA THR A 68 1.14 10.64 -1.71
C THR A 68 0.36 11.91 -2.02
N CYS A 69 0.56 12.50 -3.20
CA CYS A 69 -0.06 13.75 -3.63
C CYS A 69 -1.53 13.51 -3.99
N SER A 70 -1.78 12.59 -4.93
CA SER A 70 -3.13 12.30 -5.42
C SER A 70 -3.89 11.27 -4.58
N ARG A 71 -3.21 10.60 -3.64
CA ARG A 71 -3.73 9.46 -2.86
C ARG A 71 -4.09 8.23 -3.68
N ARG A 72 -3.85 8.25 -5.00
CA ARG A 72 -4.19 7.17 -5.91
C ARG A 72 -3.37 5.93 -5.60
N VAL A 73 -4.01 4.76 -5.57
CA VAL A 73 -3.26 3.50 -5.65
C VAL A 73 -2.86 3.30 -7.10
N VAL A 74 -1.57 3.43 -7.37
CA VAL A 74 -1.03 3.51 -8.73
C VAL A 74 -0.56 2.16 -9.26
N GLY A 75 -0.29 1.21 -8.37
CA GLY A 75 -0.01 -0.19 -8.71
C GLY A 75 -0.31 -1.10 -7.54
N TRP A 76 -0.70 -2.35 -7.80
CA TRP A 76 -0.98 -3.33 -6.77
C TRP A 76 -0.82 -4.74 -7.31
N HIS A 77 -0.51 -5.70 -6.43
CA HIS A 77 -0.46 -7.10 -6.77
C HIS A 77 -0.89 -7.98 -5.59
N LEU A 78 -1.52 -9.11 -5.90
CA LEU A 78 -1.94 -10.12 -4.93
C LEU A 78 -1.15 -11.41 -5.14
N ASP A 79 -0.79 -12.09 -4.07
CA ASP A 79 -0.21 -13.44 -4.12
C ASP A 79 -0.58 -14.24 -2.85
N GLN A 80 -0.48 -15.57 -2.88
CA GLN A 80 -0.64 -16.41 -1.68
C GLN A 80 0.58 -16.34 -0.77
N HIS A 81 1.73 -15.95 -1.30
CA HIS A 81 2.98 -15.81 -0.58
C HIS A 81 3.45 -14.36 -0.57
N MET A 82 4.48 -14.08 0.23
CA MET A 82 5.06 -12.73 0.35
C MET A 82 6.52 -12.69 -0.16
N PRO A 83 6.80 -13.12 -1.42
CA PRO A 83 8.12 -12.98 -2.01
C PRO A 83 8.41 -11.52 -2.36
N THR A 84 9.65 -11.20 -2.70
CA THR A 84 10.03 -9.87 -3.22
C THR A 84 9.26 -9.52 -4.51
N GLU A 85 8.93 -10.54 -5.29
CA GLU A 85 8.22 -10.48 -6.56
C GLU A 85 6.83 -9.87 -6.39
N LEU A 86 6.20 -10.06 -5.22
CA LEU A 86 4.91 -9.44 -4.89
C LEU A 86 4.98 -7.90 -5.01
N VAL A 87 6.02 -7.28 -4.44
CA VAL A 87 6.17 -5.80 -4.49
C VAL A 87 6.73 -5.33 -5.82
N LEU A 88 7.60 -6.13 -6.45
CA LEU A 88 8.21 -5.83 -7.75
C LEU A 88 7.19 -5.86 -8.88
N THR A 89 6.29 -6.85 -8.91
CA THR A 89 5.24 -6.92 -9.94
C THR A 89 4.32 -5.71 -9.86
N ALA A 90 3.90 -5.32 -8.65
CA ALA A 90 3.11 -4.11 -8.44
C ALA A 90 3.87 -2.85 -8.89
N LEU A 91 5.19 -2.78 -8.63
CA LEU A 91 6.03 -1.64 -8.98
C LEU A 91 6.25 -1.53 -10.50
N GLU A 92 6.51 -2.65 -11.16
CA GLU A 92 6.76 -2.69 -12.61
C GLU A 92 5.55 -2.23 -13.40
N GLN A 93 4.36 -2.68 -13.00
CA GLN A 93 3.10 -2.26 -13.62
C GLN A 93 2.96 -0.73 -13.60
N VAL A 94 3.16 -0.11 -12.43
CA VAL A 94 3.00 1.34 -12.32
C VAL A 94 4.12 2.10 -13.04
N LEU A 95 5.38 1.65 -12.96
CA LEU A 95 6.49 2.30 -13.65
C LEU A 95 6.28 2.27 -15.17
N THR A 96 5.79 1.15 -15.70
CA THR A 96 5.46 1.01 -17.13
C THR A 96 4.33 1.94 -17.55
N LEU A 97 3.27 2.04 -16.73
CA LEU A 97 2.08 2.84 -17.05
C LEU A 97 2.32 4.34 -16.90
N ARG A 98 3.06 4.76 -15.87
CA ARG A 98 3.21 6.18 -15.51
C ARG A 98 4.47 6.84 -16.04
N GLN A 99 5.53 6.08 -16.29
CA GLN A 99 6.82 6.58 -16.78
C GLN A 99 7.26 7.87 -16.07
N PRO A 100 7.38 7.84 -14.72
CA PRO A 100 7.68 9.02 -13.94
C PRO A 100 9.06 9.60 -14.32
N ALA A 101 9.23 10.90 -14.11
CA ALA A 101 10.53 11.54 -14.27
C ALA A 101 11.56 10.99 -13.26
N SER A 102 12.84 11.14 -13.60
CA SER A 102 13.94 10.85 -12.68
C SER A 102 13.78 11.63 -11.37
N GLY A 103 14.14 11.00 -10.26
CA GLY A 103 14.02 11.59 -8.92
C GLY A 103 12.73 11.27 -8.17
N LEU A 104 11.84 10.43 -8.73
CA LEU A 104 10.73 9.85 -7.97
C LEU A 104 11.25 9.18 -6.70
N VAL A 105 10.67 9.50 -5.55
CA VAL A 105 10.98 8.82 -4.29
C VAL A 105 10.06 7.60 -4.13
N ILE A 106 10.66 6.44 -3.95
CA ILE A 106 9.97 5.20 -3.57
C ILE A 106 10.18 5.01 -2.06
N HIS A 107 9.14 5.27 -1.28
CA HIS A 107 9.15 5.13 0.17
C HIS A 107 8.48 3.82 0.60
N ALA A 108 9.09 3.05 1.49
CA ALA A 108 8.50 1.83 2.04
C ALA A 108 8.98 1.56 3.47
N ASP A 109 8.42 0.54 4.11
CA ASP A 109 8.98 0.03 5.37
C ASP A 109 10.29 -0.76 5.13
N ARG A 110 10.92 -1.21 6.22
CA ARG A 110 12.15 -2.03 6.16
C ARG A 110 11.88 -3.53 6.06
N GLY A 111 10.72 -3.92 5.52
CA GLY A 111 10.43 -5.32 5.21
C GLY A 111 11.44 -5.87 4.20
N SER A 112 11.83 -7.12 4.38
CA SER A 112 12.83 -7.80 3.54
C SER A 112 12.53 -7.75 2.03
N GLN A 113 11.25 -7.66 1.65
CA GLN A 113 10.81 -7.54 0.26
C GLN A 113 11.30 -6.22 -0.36
N TYR A 114 11.08 -5.11 0.36
CA TYR A 114 11.45 -3.77 -0.09
C TYR A 114 12.97 -3.53 -0.03
N THR A 115 13.65 -4.06 0.99
CA THR A 115 15.11 -3.89 1.16
C THR A 115 15.95 -4.86 0.33
N SER A 116 15.31 -5.86 -0.29
CA SER A 116 15.98 -6.85 -1.14
C SER A 116 16.83 -6.21 -2.24
N LEU A 117 17.90 -6.90 -2.64
CA LEU A 117 18.75 -6.44 -3.73
C LEU A 117 17.96 -6.22 -5.02
N ALA A 118 17.07 -7.16 -5.37
CA ALA A 118 16.26 -7.07 -6.59
C ALA A 118 15.36 -5.82 -6.60
N CYS A 119 14.70 -5.51 -5.47
CA CYS A 119 13.90 -4.30 -5.33
C CYS A 119 14.73 -3.03 -5.48
N ARG A 120 15.85 -2.92 -4.74
CA ARG A 120 16.74 -1.76 -4.80
C ARG A 120 17.31 -1.54 -6.20
N THR A 121 17.83 -2.58 -6.83
CA THR A 121 18.34 -2.51 -8.20
C THR A 121 17.27 -2.08 -9.20
N ARG A 122 16.01 -2.51 -9.00
CA ARG A 122 14.92 -2.09 -9.89
C ARG A 122 14.56 -0.62 -9.73
N ILE A 123 14.53 -0.11 -8.49
CA ILE A 123 14.30 1.31 -8.18
C ILE A 123 15.41 2.17 -8.80
N GLU A 124 16.67 1.77 -8.63
CA GLU A 124 17.83 2.46 -9.22
C GLU A 124 17.75 2.51 -10.76
N LYS A 125 17.38 1.39 -11.41
CA LYS A 125 17.19 1.34 -12.88
C LYS A 125 16.06 2.26 -13.38
N ALA A 126 15.07 2.54 -12.55
CA ALA A 126 14.03 3.54 -12.84
C ALA A 126 14.49 4.99 -12.59
N GLN A 127 15.75 5.20 -12.19
CA GLN A 127 16.27 6.51 -11.77
C GLN A 127 15.46 7.12 -10.61
N ALA A 128 14.89 6.24 -9.78
CA ALA A 128 14.14 6.60 -8.58
C ALA A 128 15.03 6.48 -7.33
N LEU A 129 14.62 7.14 -6.25
CA LEU A 129 15.34 7.19 -4.98
C LEU A 129 14.62 6.32 -3.95
N ALA A 130 15.30 5.30 -3.43
CA ALA A 130 14.75 4.48 -2.35
C ALA A 130 14.77 5.26 -1.03
N SER A 131 13.68 5.16 -0.28
CA SER A 131 13.52 5.75 1.05
C SER A 131 12.87 4.74 1.98
N TYR A 132 13.38 4.58 3.21
CA TYR A 132 12.81 3.62 4.15
C TYR A 132 12.44 4.27 5.49
N SER A 133 11.29 3.88 6.04
CA SER A 133 10.86 4.30 7.38
C SER A 133 11.86 3.87 8.45
N ARG A 134 11.87 4.55 9.60
CA ARG A 134 12.72 4.15 10.73
C ARG A 134 12.17 2.86 11.38
N PRO A 135 13.04 1.98 11.91
CA PRO A 135 12.60 0.77 12.59
C PRO A 135 11.71 1.14 13.78
N GLY A 136 10.53 0.53 13.87
CA GLY A 136 9.61 0.76 14.98
C GLY A 136 8.93 2.12 15.01
N ASN A 137 8.93 2.87 13.89
CA ASN A 137 8.22 4.14 13.79
C ASN A 137 7.00 4.06 12.85
N PRO A 138 5.79 3.79 13.36
CA PRO A 138 4.57 3.72 12.55
C PRO A 138 4.17 5.09 11.96
N TYR A 139 4.62 6.22 12.53
CA TYR A 139 4.28 7.55 12.01
C TYR A 139 4.89 7.81 10.63
N ASP A 140 6.04 7.21 10.34
CA ASP A 140 6.73 7.36 9.06
C ASP A 140 5.92 6.71 7.90
N ASN A 141 5.01 5.76 8.19
CA ASN A 141 4.13 5.11 7.20
C ASN A 141 2.62 5.31 7.46
N ALA A 142 2.24 6.24 8.36
CA ALA A 142 0.86 6.40 8.83
C ALA A 142 -0.16 6.65 7.71
N GLN A 143 0.27 7.27 6.61
CA GLN A 143 -0.61 7.50 5.45
C GLN A 143 -1.01 6.20 4.76
N ALA A 144 -0.10 5.22 4.67
CA ALA A 144 -0.43 3.89 4.15
C ALA A 144 -1.34 3.15 5.14
N GLU A 145 -0.98 3.15 6.44
CA GLU A 145 -1.73 2.46 7.49
C GLU A 145 -3.21 2.89 7.57
N ALA A 146 -3.49 4.20 7.51
CA ALA A 146 -4.86 4.72 7.50
C ALA A 146 -5.66 4.31 6.26
N GLY A 147 -4.98 4.15 5.11
CA GLY A 147 -5.58 3.65 3.88
C GLY A 147 -6.07 2.21 4.01
N TRP A 148 -5.31 1.35 4.69
CA TRP A 148 -5.64 -0.08 4.81
C TRP A 148 -6.80 -0.38 5.73
N SER A 149 -6.91 0.35 6.84
CA SER A 149 -8.07 0.16 7.72
C SER A 149 -9.36 0.46 6.96
N THR A 150 -9.35 1.49 6.10
CA THR A 150 -10.47 1.83 5.23
C THR A 150 -10.71 0.72 4.21
N LEU A 151 -9.67 0.31 3.47
CA LEU A 151 -9.77 -0.75 2.47
C LEU A 151 -10.37 -2.02 3.06
N LYS A 152 -9.85 -2.53 4.18
CA LYS A 152 -10.36 -3.76 4.78
C LYS A 152 -11.79 -3.62 5.27
N THR A 153 -12.17 -2.45 5.79
CA THR A 153 -13.54 -2.21 6.26
C THR A 153 -14.54 -2.22 5.11
N GLU A 154 -14.18 -1.61 3.98
CA GLU A 154 -15.08 -1.48 2.83
C GLU A 154 -15.08 -2.73 1.94
N LEU A 155 -13.93 -3.37 1.78
CA LEU A 155 -13.77 -4.58 0.97
C LEU A 155 -14.23 -5.86 1.69
N LEU A 156 -14.12 -5.90 3.02
CA LEU A 156 -14.48 -7.08 3.83
C LEU A 156 -15.50 -6.68 4.91
N PRO A 157 -16.73 -6.31 4.50
CA PRO A 157 -17.77 -5.95 5.47
C PRO A 157 -17.98 -7.12 6.43
N HIS A 158 -18.09 -6.79 7.72
CA HIS A 158 -18.26 -7.74 8.83
C HIS A 158 -17.10 -8.74 9.03
N GLY A 159 -15.91 -8.48 8.48
CA GLY A 159 -14.74 -9.36 8.66
C GLY A 159 -14.85 -10.65 7.87
N GLY A 160 -15.53 -10.60 6.71
CA GLY A 160 -15.61 -11.72 5.77
C GLY A 160 -14.25 -12.17 5.24
N ALA A 161 -14.27 -13.27 4.48
CA ALA A 161 -13.10 -13.84 3.83
C ALA A 161 -13.46 -14.25 2.40
N PHE A 162 -12.53 -14.12 1.47
CA PHE A 162 -12.75 -14.56 0.09
C PHE A 162 -12.70 -16.08 -0.02
N ALA A 163 -13.51 -16.68 -0.88
CA ALA A 163 -13.49 -18.11 -1.15
C ALA A 163 -12.19 -18.56 -1.83
N SER A 164 -11.58 -17.69 -2.64
CA SER A 164 -10.34 -18.01 -3.38
C SER A 164 -9.45 -16.79 -3.62
N LEU A 165 -8.21 -17.04 -4.07
CA LEU A 165 -7.31 -15.98 -4.53
C LEU A 165 -7.88 -15.27 -5.77
N GLU A 166 -8.56 -15.99 -6.65
CA GLU A 166 -9.14 -15.42 -7.88
C GLU A 166 -10.27 -14.44 -7.57
N GLU A 167 -11.17 -14.83 -6.66
CA GLU A 167 -12.20 -13.91 -6.15
C GLU A 167 -11.56 -12.69 -5.49
N ALA A 168 -10.56 -12.90 -4.61
CA ALA A 168 -9.84 -11.78 -3.99
C ALA A 168 -9.22 -10.85 -5.05
N ARG A 169 -8.69 -11.38 -6.16
CA ARG A 169 -8.15 -10.57 -7.26
C ARG A 169 -9.21 -9.73 -7.94
N LEU A 170 -10.38 -10.32 -8.25
CA LEU A 170 -11.47 -9.60 -8.91
C LEU A 170 -12.04 -8.50 -8.02
N GLU A 171 -12.29 -8.81 -6.75
CA GLU A 171 -12.84 -7.85 -5.78
C GLU A 171 -11.85 -6.71 -5.49
N VAL A 172 -10.56 -7.03 -5.32
CA VAL A 172 -9.52 -6.02 -5.13
C VAL A 172 -9.34 -5.16 -6.38
N ALA A 173 -9.37 -5.75 -7.58
CA ALA A 173 -9.29 -4.99 -8.83
C ALA A 173 -10.46 -4.02 -8.95
N TYR A 174 -11.69 -4.51 -8.77
CA TYR A 174 -12.87 -3.66 -8.82
C TYR A 174 -12.79 -2.54 -7.77
N TYR A 175 -12.45 -2.88 -6.54
CA TYR A 175 -12.35 -1.92 -5.46
C TYR A 175 -11.26 -0.88 -5.69
N LEU A 176 -10.03 -1.27 -6.03
CA LEU A 176 -8.92 -0.34 -6.17
C LEU A 176 -9.00 0.46 -7.48
N ASP A 177 -9.19 -0.22 -8.60
CA ASP A 177 -9.07 0.40 -9.92
C ASP A 177 -10.31 1.17 -10.32
N THR A 178 -11.48 0.76 -9.84
CA THR A 178 -12.75 1.44 -10.12
C THR A 178 -13.14 2.32 -8.94
N TYR A 179 -13.58 1.73 -7.83
CA TYR A 179 -14.22 2.52 -6.78
C TYR A 179 -13.25 3.47 -6.06
N PHE A 180 -12.13 2.98 -5.54
CA PHE A 180 -11.18 3.77 -4.74
C PHE A 180 -10.51 4.86 -5.58
N ASN A 181 -10.05 4.52 -6.78
CA ASN A 181 -9.32 5.46 -7.62
C ASN A 181 -10.23 6.42 -8.39
N LEU A 182 -11.41 5.99 -8.85
CA LEU A 182 -12.27 6.80 -9.73
C LEU A 182 -13.39 7.51 -8.96
N ASP A 183 -13.98 6.88 -7.94
CA ASP A 183 -15.23 7.35 -7.34
C ASP A 183 -15.07 7.84 -5.89
N ARG A 184 -14.20 7.21 -5.10
CA ARG A 184 -14.06 7.49 -3.67
C ARG A 184 -13.53 8.89 -3.43
N ARG A 185 -14.31 9.70 -2.72
CA ARG A 185 -13.91 11.07 -2.36
C ARG A 185 -13.04 11.09 -1.11
N HIS A 186 -11.97 11.88 -1.17
CA HIS A 186 -11.09 12.09 -0.02
C HIS A 186 -11.18 13.54 0.46
N SER A 187 -11.45 13.76 1.74
CA SER A 187 -11.48 15.10 2.34
C SER A 187 -10.17 15.87 2.13
N ALA A 188 -9.04 15.17 2.22
CA ALA A 188 -7.71 15.73 1.96
C ALA A 188 -7.49 16.20 0.51
N LEU A 189 -8.32 15.76 -0.45
CA LEU A 189 -8.29 16.20 -1.85
C LEU A 189 -9.37 17.25 -2.15
N GLY A 190 -10.01 17.81 -1.12
CA GLY A 190 -11.17 18.69 -1.29
C GLY A 190 -12.41 17.95 -1.77
N TYR A 191 -12.63 16.73 -1.24
CA TYR A 191 -13.76 15.86 -1.60
C TYR A 191 -13.80 15.44 -3.08
N ARG A 192 -12.64 15.36 -3.72
CA ARG A 192 -12.45 14.77 -5.05
C ARG A 192 -11.95 13.33 -4.94
N SER A 193 -12.19 12.55 -6.00
CA SER A 193 -11.53 11.26 -6.15
C SER A 193 -10.07 11.43 -6.58
N PRO A 194 -9.20 10.43 -6.37
CA PRO A 194 -7.82 10.49 -6.81
C PRO A 194 -7.69 10.78 -8.30
N HIS A 195 -8.52 10.13 -9.13
CA HIS A 195 -8.54 10.37 -10.57
C HIS A 195 -8.98 11.80 -10.92
N GLN A 196 -10.05 12.30 -10.30
CA GLN A 196 -10.50 13.67 -10.54
C GLN A 196 -9.44 14.69 -10.13
N PHE A 197 -8.78 14.48 -8.99
CA PHE A 197 -7.70 15.34 -8.54
C PHE A 197 -6.53 15.39 -9.55
N GLU A 198 -6.08 14.25 -10.05
CA GLU A 198 -5.00 14.20 -11.05
C GLU A 198 -5.41 14.90 -12.35
N ARG A 199 -6.66 14.72 -12.80
CA ARG A 199 -7.18 15.38 -14.01
C ARG A 199 -7.20 16.90 -13.84
N ASP A 200 -7.75 17.38 -12.73
CA ASP A 200 -7.83 18.82 -12.45
C ASP A 200 -6.43 19.44 -12.34
N PHE A 201 -5.47 18.71 -11.75
CA PHE A 201 -4.08 19.12 -11.65
C PHE A 201 -3.44 19.26 -13.04
N GLN A 202 -3.64 18.28 -13.92
CA GLN A 202 -3.15 18.35 -15.31
C GLN A 202 -3.75 19.53 -16.07
N SER A 203 -5.05 19.79 -15.92
CA SER A 203 -5.71 20.96 -16.54
C SER A 203 -5.22 22.31 -16.00
N SER A 204 -4.65 22.35 -14.79
CA SER A 204 -4.06 23.57 -14.23
C SER A 204 -2.65 23.87 -14.72
N LEU A 205 -1.98 22.88 -15.34
CA LEU A 205 -0.64 23.01 -15.92
C LEU A 205 -0.67 23.34 -17.43
N SER A 206 -1.82 23.15 -18.08
CA SER A 206 -2.08 23.48 -19.49
C SER A 206 -2.62 24.89 -19.64
#